data_AF-A0A945W259-F1
#
_entry.id   AF-A0A945W259-F1
#
_cell.length_a   1.000
_cell.length_b   1.000
_cell.length_c   1.000
_cell.angle_alpha   90.00
_cell.angle_beta   90.00
_cell.angle_gamma   90.00
#
_symmetry.space_group_name_H-M   'P 1'
#
loop_
_entity.id
_entity.type
_entity.pdbx_description
1 polymer ?
#
loop_
_entity_poly.entity_id
_entity_poly.type
_entity_poly.pdbx_seq_one_letter_code
_entity_poly.pdbx_strand_id
1 'polypeptide(L)'
;MDLIYQNPFRILALPITASEREIVKRIGDLSIYAEMGNNIEYDCDNYFIDKPIRTPETINEAKQKIDRPNNRLFYSLFWFWEDTENVIDTMAFDALRTGKVEQAISFWEQGTENLISSTNRSNYKNLFTMQLAISSQNGEFKKSYFLNSILNSGKFLANGHFEEYANHVLGGGHSFSLAETTNLFIDEIVTIVKPYLDKQKYENPITISELLSHFSPYSDSVQNDILERFTVNYTHNIEQQIERCNQVLNNNVAQAYAAGYELYKITQDDLSKLKSALSSNSLKYQLIVDKLADVIVSCSIAYFNEYRDTDHDPGDEALRLLKIARGIAVGDKIKERIDEGLPVVQEYVVDKPQRDKLLPVKKERDFIYSLLNKANAAVPSSQLPEKAGALVEGAKPKLNAMGDVLGSRDPDYLSLSDLVSSNAIGMCVEYLNWVVDDANQRFSNNEFARRMAMQTAITTIKQPFLKIGVLDMAPTTRSNFRDIREKLGMMTQSRTTSSSTSSGCYIATMVYGEYDAPQVLVLRKYRDEVLLSSIIGRFVVKYYYHISPWFVEKTKNMGSLKLILRNILNRLVKYLEDHNES
;
A
#
# COMPACT_ATOMS: atom_id res chain seq x y z
N MET A 1 -25.63 -27.73 -23.88
CA MET A 1 -26.77 -28.37 -23.19
C MET A 1 -27.01 -29.82 -23.62
N ASP A 2 -26.15 -30.37 -24.49
CA ASP A 2 -26.30 -31.72 -25.02
C ASP A 2 -26.33 -32.82 -23.94
N LEU A 3 -25.73 -32.56 -22.77
CA LEU A 3 -25.81 -33.45 -21.59
C LEU A 3 -27.24 -33.75 -21.12
N ILE A 4 -28.21 -32.89 -21.40
CA ILE A 4 -29.62 -33.11 -21.09
C ILE A 4 -30.40 -33.50 -22.35
N TYR A 5 -30.28 -32.70 -23.43
CA TYR A 5 -31.07 -32.92 -24.64
C TYR A 5 -30.66 -34.18 -25.42
N GLN A 6 -29.39 -34.56 -25.38
CA GLN A 6 -28.84 -35.80 -25.95
C GLN A 6 -28.27 -36.69 -24.84
N ASN A 7 -28.91 -36.67 -23.66
CA ASN A 7 -28.53 -37.51 -22.55
C ASN A 7 -28.65 -39.00 -22.93
N PRO A 8 -27.70 -39.87 -22.54
CA PRO A 8 -27.77 -41.31 -22.84
C PRO A 8 -29.06 -41.99 -22.39
N PHE A 9 -29.59 -41.65 -21.20
CA PHE A 9 -30.85 -42.19 -20.70
C PHE A 9 -32.05 -41.75 -21.56
N ARG A 10 -32.00 -40.54 -22.13
CA ARG A 10 -33.01 -40.04 -23.06
C ARG A 10 -32.93 -40.74 -24.41
N ILE A 11 -31.72 -40.85 -24.99
CA ILE A 11 -31.51 -41.53 -26.28
C ILE A 11 -32.00 -42.98 -26.19
N LEU A 12 -31.71 -43.67 -25.08
CA LEU A 12 -32.17 -45.03 -24.85
C LEU A 12 -33.61 -45.12 -24.33
N ALA A 13 -34.24 -43.98 -24.00
CA ALA A 13 -35.57 -43.87 -23.39
C ALA A 13 -35.73 -44.66 -22.08
N LEU A 14 -34.65 -44.81 -21.30
CA LEU A 14 -34.61 -45.60 -20.08
C LEU A 14 -34.72 -44.71 -18.83
N PRO A 15 -35.38 -45.19 -17.76
CA PRO A 15 -35.24 -44.57 -16.45
C PRO A 15 -33.80 -44.75 -15.95
N ILE A 16 -33.33 -43.84 -15.09
CA ILE A 16 -31.98 -43.91 -14.51
C ILE A 16 -31.76 -45.16 -13.64
N THR A 17 -32.84 -45.78 -13.16
CA THR A 17 -32.87 -46.99 -12.34
C THR A 17 -33.04 -48.28 -13.16
N ALA A 18 -32.99 -48.21 -14.50
CA ALA A 18 -33.20 -49.38 -15.36
C ALA A 18 -32.21 -50.52 -15.05
N SER A 19 -32.72 -51.74 -14.95
CA SER A 19 -31.89 -52.92 -14.77
C SER A 19 -31.04 -53.23 -16.02
N GLU A 20 -29.92 -53.93 -15.86
CA GLU A 20 -29.09 -54.39 -16.99
C GLU A 20 -29.90 -55.16 -18.05
N ARG A 21 -30.88 -55.95 -17.60
CA ARG A 21 -31.77 -56.69 -18.51
C ARG A 21 -32.64 -55.76 -19.35
N GLU A 22 -33.18 -54.69 -18.75
CA GLU A 22 -33.98 -53.70 -19.46
C GLU A 22 -33.12 -52.87 -20.42
N ILE A 23 -31.91 -52.50 -20.01
CA ILE A 23 -30.93 -51.80 -20.85
C ILE A 23 -30.62 -52.62 -22.10
N VAL A 24 -30.21 -53.89 -21.94
CA VAL A 24 -29.87 -54.77 -23.06
C VAL A 24 -31.06 -54.96 -24.00
N LYS A 25 -32.26 -55.21 -23.46
CA LYS A 25 -33.47 -55.36 -24.26
C LYS A 25 -33.76 -54.09 -25.06
N ARG A 26 -33.74 -52.94 -24.41
CA ARG A 26 -34.08 -51.65 -25.03
C ARG A 26 -33.09 -51.26 -26.13
N ILE A 27 -31.80 -51.50 -25.90
CA ILE A 27 -30.77 -51.26 -26.93
C ILE A 27 -31.01 -52.16 -28.14
N GLY A 28 -31.30 -53.45 -27.92
CA GLY A 28 -31.63 -54.38 -28.99
C GLY A 28 -32.82 -53.90 -29.83
N ASP A 29 -33.90 -53.49 -29.18
CA ASP A 29 -35.06 -52.92 -29.86
C ASP A 29 -34.65 -51.67 -30.66
N LEU A 30 -34.05 -50.66 -30.01
CA LEU A 30 -33.66 -49.42 -30.68
C LEU A 30 -32.72 -49.61 -31.87
N SER A 31 -31.72 -50.49 -31.76
CA SER A 31 -30.78 -50.79 -32.85
C SER A 31 -31.49 -51.37 -34.07
N ILE A 32 -32.42 -52.31 -33.89
CA ILE A 32 -33.16 -52.92 -35.00
C ILE A 32 -33.99 -51.87 -35.76
N TYR A 33 -34.71 -51.01 -35.05
CA TYR A 33 -35.52 -49.97 -35.69
C TYR A 33 -34.65 -48.92 -36.41
N ALA A 34 -33.53 -48.52 -35.79
CA ALA A 34 -32.60 -47.56 -36.38
C ALA A 34 -31.96 -48.10 -37.66
N GLU A 35 -31.58 -49.39 -37.70
CA GLU A 35 -31.08 -50.06 -38.92
C GLU A 35 -32.12 -50.13 -40.04
N MET A 36 -33.41 -50.23 -39.67
CA MET A 36 -34.53 -50.17 -40.62
C MET A 36 -34.88 -48.74 -41.08
N GLY A 37 -34.17 -47.72 -40.60
CA GLY A 37 -34.44 -46.31 -40.90
C GLY A 37 -35.68 -45.75 -40.21
N ASN A 38 -36.20 -46.43 -39.19
CA ASN A 38 -37.38 -46.02 -38.42
C ASN A 38 -36.96 -45.44 -37.07
N ASN A 39 -37.56 -44.32 -36.66
CA ASN A 39 -37.39 -43.77 -35.32
C ASN A 39 -38.58 -44.13 -34.43
N ILE A 40 -38.30 -44.76 -33.28
CA ILE A 40 -39.30 -44.95 -32.24
C ILE A 40 -39.33 -43.70 -31.36
N GLU A 41 -40.54 -43.22 -31.07
CA GLU A 41 -40.78 -42.19 -30.07
C GLU A 41 -41.26 -42.80 -28.76
N TYR A 42 -40.84 -42.20 -27.65
CA TYR A 42 -41.23 -42.54 -26.29
C TYR A 42 -41.79 -41.31 -25.56
N ASP A 43 -42.55 -41.54 -24.50
CA ASP A 43 -43.18 -40.46 -23.72
C ASP A 43 -42.17 -39.40 -23.21
N CYS A 44 -40.97 -39.84 -22.83
CA CYS A 44 -39.89 -38.96 -22.37
C CYS A 44 -39.31 -38.05 -23.46
N ASP A 45 -39.61 -38.32 -24.74
CA ASP A 45 -39.21 -37.45 -25.83
C ASP A 45 -39.99 -36.15 -25.83
N ASN A 46 -41.19 -36.13 -25.25
CA ASN A 46 -42.07 -34.97 -25.18
C ASN A 46 -41.73 -34.01 -24.04
N TYR A 47 -40.73 -34.35 -23.20
CA TYR A 47 -40.30 -33.49 -22.09
C TYR A 47 -39.68 -32.18 -22.60
N PHE A 48 -39.15 -32.18 -23.82
CA PHE A 48 -38.58 -31.02 -24.49
C PHE A 48 -39.08 -30.94 -25.93
N ILE A 49 -39.00 -29.74 -26.52
CA ILE A 49 -39.39 -29.50 -27.92
C ILE A 49 -38.49 -30.28 -28.88
N ASP A 50 -37.17 -30.30 -28.61
CA ASP A 50 -36.19 -30.98 -29.46
C ASP A 50 -36.20 -32.49 -29.21
N LYS A 51 -36.42 -33.30 -30.25
CA LYS A 51 -36.40 -34.76 -30.17
C LYS A 51 -34.95 -35.30 -30.06
N PRO A 52 -34.73 -36.42 -29.37
CA PRO A 52 -33.39 -37.03 -29.30
C PRO A 52 -33.01 -37.64 -30.66
N ILE A 53 -31.72 -37.63 -30.97
CA ILE A 53 -31.19 -38.19 -32.22
C ILE A 53 -30.86 -39.67 -31.97
N ARG A 54 -31.62 -40.57 -32.58
CA ARG A 54 -31.46 -42.03 -32.46
C ARG A 54 -30.96 -42.64 -33.78
N THR A 55 -29.65 -42.58 -34.01
CA THR A 55 -28.98 -43.34 -35.07
C THR A 55 -28.28 -44.55 -34.47
N PRO A 56 -27.90 -45.57 -35.27
CA PRO A 56 -27.12 -46.70 -34.77
C PRO A 56 -25.85 -46.26 -34.02
N GLU A 57 -25.21 -45.18 -34.50
CA GLU A 57 -24.03 -44.58 -33.88
C GLU A 57 -24.37 -43.95 -32.52
N THR A 58 -25.38 -43.08 -32.44
CA THR A 58 -25.72 -42.39 -31.18
C THR A 58 -26.25 -43.34 -30.13
N ILE A 59 -26.96 -44.41 -30.52
CA ILE A 59 -27.41 -45.48 -29.62
C ILE A 59 -26.21 -46.23 -29.05
N ASN A 60 -25.23 -46.59 -29.88
CA ASN A 60 -24.02 -47.28 -29.43
C ASN A 60 -23.15 -46.38 -28.53
N GLU A 61 -23.03 -45.09 -28.84
CA GLU A 61 -22.36 -44.12 -27.98
C GLU A 61 -23.08 -43.97 -26.62
N ALA A 62 -24.41 -43.86 -26.63
CA ALA A 62 -25.21 -43.78 -25.40
C ALA A 62 -25.01 -45.02 -24.53
N LYS A 63 -25.00 -46.22 -25.14
CA LYS A 63 -24.67 -47.48 -24.47
C LYS A 63 -23.30 -47.40 -23.80
N GLN A 64 -22.24 -47.07 -24.54
CA GLN A 64 -20.88 -46.99 -24.00
C GLN A 64 -20.76 -45.98 -22.85
N LYS A 65 -21.51 -44.88 -22.92
CA LYS A 65 -21.55 -43.85 -21.86
C LYS A 65 -22.15 -44.36 -20.55
N ILE A 66 -23.18 -45.23 -20.57
CA ILE A 66 -23.82 -45.74 -19.34
C ILE A 66 -23.33 -47.13 -18.90
N ASP A 67 -22.47 -47.77 -19.68
CA ASP A 67 -21.90 -49.09 -19.36
C ASP A 67 -20.97 -49.04 -18.12
N ARG A 68 -20.25 -47.91 -17.93
CA ARG A 68 -19.37 -47.71 -16.77
C ARG A 68 -20.13 -47.10 -15.59
N PRO A 69 -20.01 -47.64 -14.36
CA PRO A 69 -20.73 -47.14 -13.19
C PRO A 69 -20.56 -45.64 -12.92
N ASN A 70 -19.33 -45.13 -12.90
CA ASN A 70 -19.09 -43.69 -12.66
C ASN A 70 -19.74 -42.79 -13.72
N ASN A 71 -19.64 -43.16 -15.00
CA ASN A 71 -20.25 -42.39 -16.08
C ASN A 71 -21.78 -42.48 -16.01
N ARG A 72 -22.32 -43.67 -15.75
CA ARG A 72 -23.75 -43.89 -15.56
C ARG A 72 -24.31 -42.99 -14.46
N LEU A 73 -23.63 -42.93 -13.32
CA LEU A 73 -24.00 -42.04 -12.22
C LEU A 73 -23.91 -40.57 -12.64
N PHE A 74 -22.81 -40.15 -13.27
CA PHE A 74 -22.63 -38.79 -13.78
C PHE A 74 -23.74 -38.36 -14.75
N TYR A 75 -24.00 -39.12 -15.82
CA TYR A 75 -25.05 -38.80 -16.79
C TYR A 75 -26.45 -38.82 -16.16
N SER A 76 -26.66 -39.57 -15.07
CA SER A 76 -27.95 -39.62 -14.38
C SER A 76 -28.27 -38.29 -13.67
N LEU A 77 -27.26 -37.51 -13.27
CA LEU A 77 -27.45 -36.18 -12.68
C LEU A 77 -28.03 -35.18 -13.68
N PHE A 78 -27.88 -35.44 -14.99
CA PHE A 78 -28.43 -34.62 -16.07
C PHE A 78 -29.69 -35.25 -16.70
N TRP A 79 -30.33 -36.19 -16.02
CA TRP A 79 -31.58 -36.80 -16.44
C TRP A 79 -32.58 -36.88 -15.29
N PHE A 80 -33.84 -37.25 -15.54
CA PHE A 80 -34.88 -37.24 -14.52
C PHE A 80 -34.88 -38.50 -13.65
N TRP A 81 -35.26 -38.36 -12.37
CA TRP A 81 -35.52 -39.46 -11.44
C TRP A 81 -37.02 -39.60 -11.23
N GLU A 82 -37.61 -40.59 -11.89
CA GLU A 82 -39.03 -40.90 -11.77
C GLU A 82 -39.29 -41.80 -10.56
N ASP A 83 -39.51 -41.17 -9.40
CA ASP A 83 -39.93 -41.87 -8.18
C ASP A 83 -41.46 -42.01 -8.17
N THR A 84 -41.95 -43.19 -8.55
CA THR A 84 -43.39 -43.47 -8.65
C THR A 84 -44.11 -43.46 -7.29
N GLU A 85 -43.38 -43.54 -6.18
CA GLU A 85 -43.95 -43.42 -4.84
C GLU A 85 -44.18 -41.96 -4.44
N ASN A 86 -43.57 -41.01 -5.16
CA ASN A 86 -43.73 -39.58 -4.94
C ASN A 86 -44.89 -39.03 -5.81
N VAL A 87 -45.92 -38.52 -5.14
CA VAL A 87 -47.13 -37.98 -5.79
C VAL A 87 -46.81 -36.74 -6.64
N ILE A 88 -45.91 -35.88 -6.18
CA ILE A 88 -45.52 -34.66 -6.89
C ILE A 88 -44.79 -35.01 -8.18
N ASP A 89 -43.86 -35.96 -8.14
CA ASP A 89 -43.17 -36.45 -9.33
C ASP A 89 -44.16 -37.05 -10.32
N THR A 90 -45.10 -37.88 -9.87
CA THR A 90 -46.13 -38.46 -10.74
C THR A 90 -46.93 -37.37 -11.47
N MET A 91 -47.40 -36.35 -10.74
CA MET A 91 -48.13 -35.21 -11.32
C MET A 91 -47.27 -34.40 -12.29
N ALA A 92 -45.98 -34.18 -11.96
CA ALA A 92 -45.06 -33.46 -12.82
C ALA A 92 -44.73 -34.22 -14.11
N PHE A 93 -44.49 -35.53 -14.05
CA PHE A 93 -44.25 -36.34 -15.24
C PHE A 93 -45.50 -36.44 -16.12
N ASP A 94 -46.71 -36.57 -15.56
CA ASP A 94 -47.95 -36.50 -16.35
C ASP A 94 -48.08 -35.16 -17.12
N ALA A 95 -47.74 -34.05 -16.46
CA ALA A 95 -47.68 -32.75 -17.12
C ALA A 95 -46.62 -32.73 -18.25
N LEU A 96 -45.43 -33.28 -18.02
CA LEU A 96 -44.36 -33.33 -19.02
C LEU A 96 -44.68 -34.20 -20.23
N ARG A 97 -45.33 -35.36 -20.03
CA ARG A 97 -45.75 -36.24 -21.14
C ARG A 97 -46.71 -35.52 -22.10
N THR A 98 -47.47 -34.53 -21.59
CA THR A 98 -48.38 -33.69 -22.37
C THR A 98 -47.75 -32.36 -22.81
N GLY A 99 -46.44 -32.16 -22.61
CA GLY A 99 -45.69 -30.96 -23.02
C GLY A 99 -45.90 -29.74 -22.12
N LYS A 100 -46.53 -29.88 -20.95
CA LYS A 100 -46.82 -28.78 -20.01
C LYS A 100 -45.66 -28.54 -19.06
N VAL A 101 -44.54 -28.07 -19.59
CA VAL A 101 -43.27 -27.87 -18.85
C VAL A 101 -43.42 -26.94 -17.65
N GLU A 102 -44.05 -25.77 -17.81
CA GLU A 102 -44.23 -24.80 -16.72
C GLU A 102 -45.08 -25.37 -15.57
N GLN A 103 -46.09 -26.19 -15.91
CA GLN A 103 -46.91 -26.85 -14.90
C GLN A 103 -46.09 -27.88 -14.10
N ALA A 104 -45.25 -28.66 -14.77
CA ALA A 104 -44.35 -29.61 -14.11
C ALA A 104 -43.36 -28.90 -13.17
N ILE A 105 -42.79 -27.78 -13.59
CA ILE A 105 -41.92 -26.95 -12.76
C ILE A 105 -42.67 -26.49 -11.51
N SER A 106 -43.90 -25.98 -11.65
CA SER A 106 -44.69 -25.52 -10.50
C SER A 106 -44.97 -26.61 -9.46
N PHE A 107 -45.19 -27.85 -9.89
CA PHE A 107 -45.36 -28.98 -8.98
C PHE A 107 -44.07 -29.28 -8.22
N TRP A 108 -42.93 -29.32 -8.90
CA TRP A 108 -41.66 -29.52 -8.23
C TRP A 108 -41.27 -28.36 -7.31
N GLU A 109 -41.56 -27.12 -7.69
CA GLU A 109 -41.37 -25.95 -6.81
C GLU A 109 -42.15 -26.12 -5.50
N GLN A 110 -43.41 -26.54 -5.55
CA GLN A 110 -44.22 -26.88 -4.36
C GLN A 110 -43.58 -28.00 -3.53
N GLY A 111 -43.03 -29.03 -4.16
CA GLY A 111 -42.33 -30.12 -3.47
C GLY A 111 -41.02 -29.69 -2.77
N THR A 112 -40.46 -28.56 -3.20
CA THR A 112 -39.19 -28.02 -2.69
C THR A 112 -39.34 -26.81 -1.76
N GLU A 113 -40.56 -26.46 -1.34
CA GLU A 113 -40.78 -25.37 -0.36
C GLU A 113 -40.15 -25.69 1.00
N ASN A 114 -40.18 -26.96 1.39
CA ASN A 114 -39.61 -27.44 2.65
C ASN A 114 -38.14 -27.86 2.47
N LEU A 115 -37.40 -27.92 3.59
CA LEU A 115 -36.06 -28.50 3.62
C LEU A 115 -36.05 -29.91 2.99
N ILE A 116 -34.94 -30.24 2.34
CA ILE A 116 -34.79 -31.55 1.71
C ILE A 116 -34.88 -32.68 2.74
N SER A 117 -35.59 -33.74 2.36
CA SER A 117 -35.83 -34.93 3.16
C SER A 117 -35.93 -36.16 2.24
N SER A 118 -36.06 -37.34 2.85
CA SER A 118 -36.29 -38.59 2.11
C SER A 118 -37.56 -38.56 1.25
N THR A 119 -38.56 -37.75 1.58
CA THR A 119 -39.83 -37.73 0.85
C THR A 119 -39.85 -36.78 -0.34
N ASN A 120 -38.94 -35.81 -0.43
CA ASN A 120 -38.92 -34.81 -1.51
C ASN A 120 -37.58 -34.66 -2.24
N ARG A 121 -36.56 -35.46 -1.90
CA ARG A 121 -35.25 -35.49 -2.58
C ARG A 121 -35.33 -35.63 -4.10
N SER A 122 -36.28 -36.41 -4.61
CA SER A 122 -36.50 -36.62 -6.04
C SER A 122 -37.07 -35.36 -6.70
N ASN A 123 -37.94 -34.62 -6.00
CA ASN A 123 -38.46 -33.33 -6.46
C ASN A 123 -37.34 -32.31 -6.64
N TYR A 124 -36.42 -32.20 -5.66
CA TYR A 124 -35.22 -31.36 -5.77
C TYR A 124 -34.37 -31.74 -6.99
N LYS A 125 -34.15 -33.05 -7.18
CA LYS A 125 -33.36 -33.58 -8.29
C LYS A 125 -33.95 -33.20 -9.65
N ASN A 126 -35.24 -33.45 -9.80
CA ASN A 126 -35.96 -33.20 -11.03
C ASN A 126 -36.09 -31.70 -11.31
N LEU A 127 -36.33 -30.89 -10.27
CA LEU A 127 -36.40 -29.44 -10.39
C LEU A 127 -35.10 -28.86 -10.93
N PHE A 128 -33.96 -29.19 -10.32
CA PHE A 128 -32.68 -28.63 -10.79
C PHE A 128 -32.36 -29.11 -12.21
N THR A 129 -32.69 -30.37 -12.54
CA THR A 129 -32.47 -30.92 -13.89
C THR A 129 -33.28 -30.14 -14.92
N MET A 130 -34.56 -29.88 -14.63
CA MET A 130 -35.44 -29.12 -15.52
C MET A 130 -35.01 -27.66 -15.63
N GLN A 131 -34.72 -27.00 -14.51
CA GLN A 131 -34.25 -25.62 -14.47
C GLN A 131 -32.95 -25.45 -15.25
N LEU A 132 -32.02 -26.39 -15.11
CA LEU A 132 -30.79 -26.40 -15.89
C LEU A 132 -31.13 -26.54 -17.38
N ALA A 133 -31.98 -27.50 -17.76
CA ALA A 133 -32.40 -27.73 -19.15
C ALA A 133 -32.96 -26.46 -19.83
N ILE A 134 -33.93 -25.81 -19.21
CA ILE A 134 -34.61 -24.63 -19.77
C ILE A 134 -33.76 -23.35 -19.66
N SER A 135 -32.67 -23.38 -18.88
CA SER A 135 -31.80 -22.21 -18.70
C SER A 135 -31.09 -21.77 -19.97
N SER A 136 -30.98 -22.64 -20.98
CA SER A 136 -30.26 -22.35 -22.22
C SER A 136 -31.06 -22.81 -23.46
N GLN A 137 -32.38 -22.64 -23.42
CA GLN A 137 -33.29 -23.03 -24.50
C GLN A 137 -33.51 -21.88 -25.51
N ASN A 138 -33.76 -22.22 -26.77
CA ASN A 138 -34.09 -21.28 -27.86
C ASN A 138 -33.01 -20.22 -28.17
N GLY A 139 -31.74 -20.49 -27.83
CA GLY A 139 -30.64 -19.54 -28.04
C GLY A 139 -30.60 -18.39 -27.03
N GLU A 140 -31.49 -18.39 -26.05
CA GLU A 140 -31.50 -17.44 -24.93
C GLU A 140 -31.01 -18.12 -23.64
N PHE A 141 -30.29 -17.36 -22.81
CA PHE A 141 -29.81 -17.83 -21.52
C PHE A 141 -30.63 -17.20 -20.38
N LYS A 142 -31.46 -18.00 -19.72
CA LYS A 142 -32.31 -17.59 -18.61
C LYS A 142 -31.56 -17.73 -17.28
N LYS A 143 -30.91 -16.63 -16.89
CA LYS A 143 -30.10 -16.49 -15.67
C LYS A 143 -30.75 -17.07 -14.39
N SER A 144 -32.02 -16.75 -14.13
CA SER A 144 -32.72 -17.18 -12.90
C SER A 144 -32.82 -18.69 -12.78
N TYR A 145 -33.23 -19.37 -13.86
CA TYR A 145 -33.32 -20.84 -13.88
C TYR A 145 -31.93 -21.47 -13.70
N PHE A 146 -30.89 -20.93 -14.34
CA PHE A 146 -29.54 -21.44 -14.16
C PHE A 146 -29.08 -21.34 -12.70
N LEU A 147 -29.20 -20.17 -12.08
CA LEU A 147 -28.78 -19.94 -10.70
C LEU A 147 -29.59 -20.78 -9.69
N ASN A 148 -30.90 -20.88 -9.88
CA ASN A 148 -31.76 -21.74 -9.07
C ASN A 148 -31.40 -23.22 -9.22
N SER A 149 -30.98 -23.65 -10.43
CA SER A 149 -30.53 -25.02 -10.64
C SER A 149 -29.30 -25.35 -9.79
N ILE A 150 -28.32 -24.44 -9.68
CA ILE A 150 -27.12 -24.62 -8.85
C ILE A 150 -27.50 -24.70 -7.37
N LEU A 151 -28.39 -23.83 -6.91
CA LEU A 151 -28.85 -23.82 -5.52
C LEU A 151 -29.51 -25.14 -5.15
N ASN A 152 -30.43 -25.63 -6.01
CA ASN A 152 -31.17 -26.86 -5.78
C ASN A 152 -30.29 -28.11 -5.94
N SER A 153 -29.33 -28.12 -6.86
CA SER A 153 -28.36 -29.21 -6.97
C SER A 153 -27.44 -29.26 -5.75
N GLY A 154 -27.03 -28.12 -5.20
CA GLY A 154 -26.26 -28.09 -3.94
C GLY A 154 -27.03 -28.68 -2.77
N LYS A 155 -28.31 -28.30 -2.61
CA LYS A 155 -29.18 -28.89 -1.59
C LYS A 155 -29.32 -30.41 -1.77
N PHE A 156 -29.41 -30.90 -3.00
CA PHE A 156 -29.48 -32.33 -3.27
C PHE A 156 -28.16 -33.07 -2.98
N LEU A 157 -27.04 -32.54 -3.45
CA LEU A 157 -25.74 -33.20 -3.39
C LEU A 157 -25.11 -33.17 -1.99
N ALA A 158 -25.38 -32.13 -1.19
CA ALA A 158 -24.72 -31.93 0.11
C ALA A 158 -25.44 -32.60 1.31
N ASN A 159 -26.75 -32.88 1.23
CA ASN A 159 -27.55 -33.34 2.37
C ASN A 159 -27.65 -34.87 2.52
N GLY A 160 -26.64 -35.62 2.08
CA GLY A 160 -26.57 -37.08 2.30
C GLY A 160 -27.50 -37.95 1.42
N HIS A 161 -28.45 -37.36 0.70
CA HIS A 161 -29.35 -38.08 -0.21
C HIS A 161 -28.67 -38.55 -1.51
N PHE A 162 -27.48 -38.03 -1.83
CA PHE A 162 -26.78 -38.40 -3.05
C PHE A 162 -26.23 -39.84 -3.01
N GLU A 163 -25.87 -40.36 -1.83
CA GLU A 163 -25.44 -41.74 -1.67
C GLU A 163 -26.59 -42.73 -1.92
N GLU A 164 -27.77 -42.43 -1.34
CA GLU A 164 -29.00 -43.20 -1.58
C GLU A 164 -29.35 -43.20 -3.08
N TYR A 165 -29.32 -42.03 -3.71
CA TYR A 165 -29.54 -41.88 -5.14
C TYR A 165 -28.55 -42.71 -5.97
N ALA A 166 -27.26 -42.68 -5.65
CA ALA A 166 -26.24 -43.43 -6.37
C ALA A 166 -26.48 -44.94 -6.29
N ASN A 167 -26.91 -45.44 -5.12
CA ASN A 167 -27.27 -46.83 -4.92
C ASN A 167 -28.49 -47.24 -5.76
N HIS A 168 -29.48 -46.35 -5.93
CA HIS A 168 -30.62 -46.58 -6.83
C HIS A 168 -30.23 -46.63 -8.31
N VAL A 169 -29.27 -45.80 -8.73
CA VAL A 169 -28.84 -45.73 -10.15
C VAL A 169 -27.94 -46.90 -10.54
N LEU A 170 -27.03 -47.32 -9.66
CA LEU A 170 -26.00 -48.33 -9.97
C LEU A 170 -26.37 -49.75 -9.51
N GLY A 171 -27.31 -49.87 -8.58
CA GLY A 171 -27.56 -51.12 -7.87
C GLY A 171 -26.45 -51.42 -6.85
N GLY A 172 -26.79 -52.17 -5.79
CA GLY A 172 -25.84 -52.52 -4.73
C GLY A 172 -24.63 -53.31 -5.25
N GLY A 173 -23.41 -52.93 -4.82
CA GLY A 173 -22.18 -53.70 -5.06
C GLY A 173 -21.12 -53.03 -5.96
N HIS A 174 -21.36 -51.82 -6.46
CA HIS A 174 -20.38 -51.08 -7.27
C HIS A 174 -19.62 -50.07 -6.40
N SER A 175 -18.30 -49.95 -6.59
CA SER A 175 -17.53 -48.85 -6.01
C SER A 175 -17.70 -47.59 -6.86
N PHE A 176 -18.06 -46.47 -6.23
CA PHE A 176 -18.20 -45.17 -6.88
C PHE A 176 -17.69 -44.06 -5.96
N SER A 177 -17.28 -42.95 -6.57
CA SER A 177 -16.84 -41.75 -5.84
C SER A 177 -17.87 -40.64 -6.00
N LEU A 178 -18.60 -40.35 -4.91
CA LEU A 178 -19.53 -39.22 -4.87
C LEU A 178 -18.81 -37.88 -5.07
N ALA A 179 -17.59 -37.75 -4.52
CA ALA A 179 -16.77 -36.56 -4.68
C ALA A 179 -16.33 -36.35 -6.13
N GLU A 180 -15.85 -37.41 -6.80
CA GLU A 180 -15.44 -37.33 -8.21
C GLU A 180 -16.63 -36.98 -9.12
N THR A 181 -17.78 -37.61 -8.89
CA THR A 181 -19.01 -37.32 -9.66
C THR A 181 -19.48 -35.88 -9.43
N THR A 182 -19.41 -35.39 -8.19
CA THR A 182 -19.74 -33.99 -7.84
C THR A 182 -18.80 -33.02 -8.57
N ASN A 183 -17.51 -33.31 -8.61
CA ASN A 183 -16.53 -32.49 -9.31
C ASN A 183 -16.77 -32.45 -10.82
N LEU A 184 -17.07 -33.59 -11.46
CA LEU A 184 -17.44 -33.64 -12.87
C LEU A 184 -18.71 -32.83 -13.15
N PHE A 185 -19.72 -32.92 -12.27
CA PHE A 185 -20.93 -32.11 -12.39
C PHE A 185 -20.60 -30.61 -12.34
N ILE A 186 -19.76 -30.19 -11.38
CA ILE A 186 -19.33 -28.79 -11.24
C ILE A 186 -18.52 -28.34 -12.46
N ASP A 187 -17.66 -29.18 -13.02
CA ASP A 187 -16.87 -28.87 -14.22
C ASP A 187 -17.78 -28.51 -15.41
N GLU A 188 -18.89 -29.23 -15.56
CA GLU A 188 -19.88 -28.93 -16.59
C GLU A 188 -20.65 -27.64 -16.28
N ILE A 189 -21.06 -27.41 -15.02
CA ILE A 189 -21.70 -26.15 -14.63
C ILE A 189 -20.79 -24.95 -14.91
N VAL A 190 -19.50 -25.06 -14.59
CA VAL A 190 -18.49 -24.03 -14.89
C VAL A 190 -18.35 -23.84 -16.40
N THR A 191 -18.36 -24.92 -17.18
CA THR A 191 -18.29 -24.87 -18.65
C THR A 191 -19.51 -24.16 -19.25
N ILE A 192 -20.71 -24.43 -18.71
CA ILE A 192 -21.97 -23.81 -19.15
C ILE A 192 -22.00 -22.32 -18.82
N VAL A 193 -21.55 -21.90 -17.64
CA VAL A 193 -21.64 -20.48 -17.23
C VAL A 193 -20.54 -19.61 -17.84
N LYS A 194 -19.38 -20.17 -18.15
CA LYS A 194 -18.19 -19.44 -18.63
C LYS A 194 -18.45 -18.46 -19.79
N PRO A 195 -19.28 -18.77 -20.81
CA PRO A 195 -19.59 -17.83 -21.89
C PRO A 195 -20.40 -16.59 -21.44
N TYR A 196 -21.08 -16.67 -20.30
CA TYR A 196 -22.03 -15.67 -19.77
C TYR A 196 -21.49 -14.85 -18.59
N LEU A 197 -20.34 -15.23 -18.02
CA LEU A 197 -19.71 -14.50 -16.91
C LEU A 197 -19.13 -13.16 -17.35
N ASP A 198 -19.43 -12.12 -16.57
CA ASP A 198 -18.83 -10.77 -16.65
C ASP A 198 -18.79 -10.12 -18.06
N LYS A 199 -19.68 -10.53 -18.97
CA LYS A 199 -19.80 -9.95 -20.31
C LYS A 199 -20.94 -8.95 -20.38
N GLN A 200 -20.58 -7.68 -20.62
CA GLN A 200 -21.50 -6.55 -20.83
C GLN A 200 -22.47 -6.70 -22.03
N LYS A 201 -22.30 -7.73 -22.87
CA LYS A 201 -23.14 -7.96 -24.07
C LYS A 201 -24.54 -8.50 -23.73
N TYR A 202 -24.74 -9.06 -22.55
CA TYR A 202 -26.04 -9.60 -22.13
C TYR A 202 -26.76 -8.59 -21.24
N GLU A 203 -28.09 -8.47 -21.39
CA GLU A 203 -28.91 -7.55 -20.58
C GLU A 203 -28.82 -7.85 -19.07
N ASN A 204 -28.47 -9.08 -18.69
CA ASN A 204 -28.27 -9.51 -17.30
C ASN A 204 -27.06 -10.45 -17.16
N PRO A 205 -25.83 -9.94 -17.02
CA PRO A 205 -24.66 -10.79 -16.79
C PRO A 205 -24.73 -11.47 -15.42
N ILE A 206 -24.15 -12.67 -15.33
CA ILE A 206 -23.87 -13.33 -14.04
C ILE A 206 -22.52 -12.82 -13.56
N THR A 207 -22.49 -12.25 -12.35
CA THR A 207 -21.23 -11.89 -11.70
C THR A 207 -20.63 -13.09 -10.97
N ILE A 208 -19.31 -13.13 -10.81
CA ILE A 208 -18.65 -14.21 -10.04
C ILE A 208 -19.19 -14.26 -8.60
N SER A 209 -19.42 -13.11 -7.96
CA SER A 209 -19.96 -13.03 -6.60
C SER A 209 -21.35 -13.67 -6.49
N GLU A 210 -22.22 -13.37 -7.45
CA GLU A 210 -23.57 -13.94 -7.50
C GLU A 210 -23.54 -15.44 -7.81
N LEU A 211 -22.64 -15.90 -8.69
CA LEU A 211 -22.47 -17.33 -8.94
C LEU A 211 -22.05 -18.05 -7.65
N LEU A 212 -21.02 -17.53 -6.97
CA LEU A 212 -20.48 -18.12 -5.74
C LEU A 212 -21.53 -18.17 -4.61
N SER A 213 -22.41 -17.18 -4.48
CA SER A 213 -23.45 -17.21 -3.45
C SER A 213 -24.45 -18.37 -3.64
N HIS A 214 -24.68 -18.81 -4.88
CA HIS A 214 -25.56 -19.94 -5.18
C HIS A 214 -24.91 -21.31 -4.92
N PHE A 215 -23.58 -21.35 -4.74
CA PHE A 215 -22.87 -22.54 -4.27
C PHE A 215 -22.87 -22.69 -2.74
N SER A 216 -23.47 -21.77 -1.98
CA SER A 216 -23.53 -21.86 -0.51
C SER A 216 -24.10 -23.16 0.08
N PRO A 217 -25.00 -23.93 -0.58
CA PRO A 217 -25.45 -25.21 -0.04
C PRO A 217 -24.42 -26.34 -0.17
N TYR A 218 -23.37 -26.19 -0.97
CA TYR A 218 -22.32 -27.19 -1.14
C TYR A 218 -21.35 -27.23 0.05
N SER A 219 -20.53 -28.27 0.16
CA SER A 219 -19.51 -28.36 1.20
C SER A 219 -18.45 -27.26 1.06
N ASP A 220 -17.81 -26.89 2.17
CA ASP A 220 -16.74 -25.88 2.19
C ASP A 220 -15.59 -26.22 1.23
N SER A 221 -15.27 -27.51 1.05
CA SER A 221 -14.25 -27.96 0.09
C SER A 221 -14.64 -27.55 -1.33
N VAL A 222 -15.87 -27.84 -1.74
CA VAL A 222 -16.37 -27.53 -3.08
C VAL A 222 -16.44 -26.02 -3.30
N GLN A 223 -16.93 -25.26 -2.31
CA GLN A 223 -16.99 -23.81 -2.40
C GLN A 223 -15.60 -23.19 -2.60
N ASN A 224 -14.60 -23.68 -1.86
CA ASN A 224 -13.21 -23.24 -2.00
C ASN A 224 -12.61 -23.62 -3.35
N ASP A 225 -12.87 -24.83 -3.86
CA ASP A 225 -12.37 -25.28 -5.16
C ASP A 225 -12.93 -24.42 -6.31
N ILE A 226 -14.21 -24.07 -6.25
CA ILE A 226 -14.87 -23.20 -7.23
C ILE A 226 -14.30 -21.78 -7.17
N LEU A 227 -14.16 -21.23 -5.96
CA LEU A 227 -13.54 -19.94 -5.74
C LEU A 227 -12.12 -19.91 -6.33
N GLU A 228 -11.33 -20.96 -6.13
CA GLU A 228 -9.98 -21.07 -6.68
C GLU A 228 -9.99 -21.10 -8.21
N ARG A 229 -10.87 -21.88 -8.84
CA ARG A 229 -11.00 -21.94 -10.31
C ARG A 229 -11.29 -20.59 -10.95
N PHE A 230 -12.04 -19.72 -10.27
CA PHE A 230 -12.34 -18.38 -10.77
C PHE A 230 -11.30 -17.32 -10.41
N THR A 231 -10.44 -17.56 -9.42
CA THR A 231 -9.47 -16.57 -8.93
C THR A 231 -8.03 -16.86 -9.36
N VAL A 232 -7.69 -18.12 -9.64
CA VAL A 232 -6.30 -18.57 -9.90
C VAL A 232 -5.64 -17.83 -11.07
N ASN A 233 -6.37 -17.60 -12.16
CA ASN A 233 -5.82 -16.92 -13.34
C ASN A 233 -5.48 -15.45 -13.05
N TYR A 234 -6.34 -14.76 -12.30
CA TYR A 234 -6.11 -13.36 -11.92
C TYR A 234 -4.94 -13.25 -10.95
N THR A 235 -4.88 -14.13 -9.95
CA THR A 235 -3.74 -14.21 -9.02
C THR A 235 -2.44 -14.47 -9.79
N HIS A 236 -2.43 -15.46 -10.68
CA HIS A 236 -1.25 -15.81 -11.45
C HIS A 236 -0.79 -14.66 -12.38
N ASN A 237 -1.73 -13.97 -13.04
CA ASN A 237 -1.37 -12.84 -13.89
C ASN A 237 -0.75 -11.69 -13.08
N ILE A 238 -1.35 -11.35 -11.93
CA ILE A 238 -0.80 -10.31 -11.04
C ILE A 238 0.60 -10.70 -10.55
N GLU A 239 0.78 -11.94 -10.08
CA GLU A 239 2.10 -12.42 -9.63
C GLU A 239 3.13 -12.43 -10.76
N GLN A 240 2.73 -12.76 -11.99
CA GLN A 240 3.60 -12.67 -13.16
C GLN A 240 4.00 -11.22 -13.47
N GLN A 241 3.07 -10.25 -13.40
CA GLN A 241 3.41 -8.84 -13.62
C GLN A 241 4.30 -8.27 -12.51
N ILE A 242 4.06 -8.69 -11.27
CA ILE A 242 4.93 -8.36 -10.12
C ILE A 242 6.36 -8.83 -10.39
N GLU A 243 6.53 -10.07 -10.81
CA GLU A 243 7.85 -10.64 -11.11
C GLU A 243 8.56 -9.88 -12.24
N ARG A 244 7.84 -9.56 -13.33
CA ARG A 244 8.38 -8.74 -14.42
C ARG A 244 8.82 -7.36 -13.93
N CYS A 245 8.02 -6.72 -13.08
CA CYS A 245 8.36 -5.41 -12.51
C CYS A 245 9.62 -5.48 -11.63
N ASN A 246 9.73 -6.51 -10.78
CA ASN A 246 10.92 -6.75 -9.96
C ASN A 246 12.18 -6.96 -10.81
N GLN A 247 12.06 -7.68 -11.94
CA GLN A 247 13.18 -7.86 -12.87
C GLN A 247 13.63 -6.53 -13.48
N VAL A 248 12.70 -5.66 -13.88
CA VAL A 248 13.04 -4.31 -14.38
C VAL A 248 13.71 -3.49 -13.27
N LEU A 249 13.18 -3.53 -12.05
CA LEU A 249 13.72 -2.80 -10.90
C LEU A 249 15.17 -3.20 -10.59
N ASN A 250 15.48 -4.50 -10.66
CA ASN A 250 16.82 -5.03 -10.39
C ASN A 250 17.83 -4.73 -11.50
N ASN A 251 17.37 -4.60 -12.75
CA ASN A 251 18.24 -4.42 -13.91
C ASN A 251 18.43 -2.95 -14.31
N ASN A 252 17.41 -2.11 -14.14
CA ASN A 252 17.40 -0.73 -14.59
C ASN A 252 16.54 0.18 -13.71
N VAL A 253 17.15 0.76 -12.68
CA VAL A 253 16.48 1.63 -11.71
C VAL A 253 15.86 2.88 -12.37
N ALA A 254 16.45 3.38 -13.46
CA ALA A 254 15.90 4.52 -14.20
C ALA A 254 14.49 4.27 -14.75
N GLN A 255 14.14 3.00 -15.04
CA GLN A 255 12.82 2.60 -15.52
C GLN A 255 11.82 2.28 -14.41
N ALA A 256 12.21 2.41 -13.13
CA ALA A 256 11.37 2.01 -12.00
C ALA A 256 10.00 2.72 -11.97
N TYR A 257 9.94 4.02 -12.33
CA TYR A 257 8.66 4.73 -12.40
C TYR A 257 7.73 4.14 -13.47
N ALA A 258 8.24 3.96 -14.69
CA ALA A 258 7.47 3.44 -15.81
C ALA A 258 6.97 2.02 -15.52
N ALA A 259 7.84 1.16 -14.99
CA ALA A 259 7.49 -0.21 -14.61
C ALA A 259 6.42 -0.27 -13.51
N GLY A 260 6.57 0.53 -12.44
CA GLY A 260 5.59 0.58 -11.35
C GLY A 260 4.23 1.12 -11.80
N TYR A 261 4.21 2.12 -12.68
CA TYR A 261 2.97 2.67 -13.22
C TYR A 261 2.28 1.72 -14.20
N GLU A 262 3.04 1.04 -15.06
CA GLU A 262 2.53 0.01 -15.97
C GLU A 262 1.96 -1.19 -15.20
N LEU A 263 2.67 -1.65 -14.17
CA LEU A 263 2.21 -2.72 -13.27
C LEU A 263 0.83 -2.39 -12.69
N TYR A 264 0.64 -1.19 -12.16
CA TYR A 264 -0.66 -0.74 -11.65
C TYR A 264 -1.74 -0.77 -12.73
N LYS A 265 -1.45 -0.24 -13.92
CA LYS A 265 -2.42 -0.12 -15.01
C LYS A 265 -2.87 -1.50 -15.53
N ILE A 266 -1.94 -2.43 -15.72
CA ILE A 266 -2.24 -3.77 -16.25
C ILE A 266 -3.03 -4.61 -15.24
N THR A 267 -2.72 -4.49 -13.95
CA THR A 267 -3.34 -5.31 -12.89
C THR A 267 -4.70 -4.80 -12.41
N GLN A 268 -5.14 -3.62 -12.84
CA GLN A 268 -6.35 -2.97 -12.32
C GLN A 268 -7.63 -3.79 -12.57
N ASP A 269 -7.77 -4.39 -13.76
CA ASP A 269 -8.94 -5.22 -14.11
C ASP A 269 -8.97 -6.50 -13.26
N ASP A 270 -7.83 -7.21 -13.18
CA ASP A 270 -7.69 -8.43 -12.38
C ASP A 270 -7.95 -8.18 -10.90
N LEU A 271 -7.45 -7.07 -10.35
CA LEU A 271 -7.72 -6.65 -8.98
C LEU A 271 -9.22 -6.44 -8.72
N SER A 272 -9.92 -5.81 -9.67
CA SER A 272 -11.36 -5.56 -9.54
C SER A 272 -12.14 -6.88 -9.51
N LYS A 273 -11.77 -7.83 -10.37
CA LYS A 273 -12.37 -9.17 -10.43
C LYS A 273 -12.08 -9.98 -9.18
N LEU A 274 -10.84 -9.98 -8.70
CA LEU A 274 -10.46 -10.62 -7.43
C LEU A 274 -11.21 -10.03 -6.24
N LYS A 275 -11.34 -8.69 -6.17
CA LYS A 275 -12.07 -8.02 -5.08
C LYS A 275 -13.54 -8.44 -5.06
N SER A 276 -14.15 -8.56 -6.24
CA SER A 276 -15.55 -9.01 -6.37
C SER A 276 -15.75 -10.47 -5.93
N ALA A 277 -14.77 -11.34 -6.17
CA ALA A 277 -14.86 -12.77 -5.86
C ALA A 277 -14.53 -13.10 -4.40
N LEU A 278 -13.47 -12.51 -3.85
CA LEU A 278 -12.92 -12.87 -2.54
C LEU A 278 -13.44 -11.98 -1.39
N SER A 279 -14.12 -10.88 -1.70
CA SER A 279 -14.38 -9.76 -0.78
C SER A 279 -13.10 -9.05 -0.29
N SER A 280 -13.22 -7.80 0.14
CA SER A 280 -12.08 -7.00 0.63
C SER A 280 -11.46 -7.51 1.93
N ASN A 281 -12.15 -8.39 2.65
CA ASN A 281 -11.73 -8.87 3.97
C ASN A 281 -11.03 -10.24 3.91
N SER A 282 -10.93 -10.85 2.74
CA SER A 282 -10.23 -12.12 2.58
C SER A 282 -8.73 -11.95 2.75
N LEU A 283 -8.13 -12.82 3.57
CA LEU A 283 -6.68 -12.89 3.73
C LEU A 283 -5.96 -13.14 2.39
N LYS A 284 -6.55 -13.97 1.51
CA LYS A 284 -5.99 -14.23 0.17
C LYS A 284 -5.94 -12.95 -0.67
N TYR A 285 -7.02 -12.16 -0.65
CA TYR A 285 -7.06 -10.88 -1.36
C TYR A 285 -6.04 -9.90 -0.78
N GLN A 286 -6.01 -9.76 0.55
CA GLN A 286 -5.05 -8.90 1.25
C GLN A 286 -3.60 -9.22 0.87
N LEU A 287 -3.21 -10.51 0.88
CA LEU A 287 -1.84 -10.92 0.55
C LEU A 287 -1.44 -10.51 -0.88
N ILE A 288 -2.34 -10.63 -1.86
CA ILE A 288 -2.04 -10.28 -3.26
C ILE A 288 -1.91 -8.76 -3.42
N VAL A 289 -2.86 -7.99 -2.88
CA VAL A 289 -2.84 -6.53 -3.02
C VAL A 289 -1.71 -5.87 -2.23
N ASP A 290 -1.37 -6.43 -1.08
CA ASP A 290 -0.24 -5.96 -0.27
C ASP A 290 1.09 -6.26 -0.96
N LYS A 291 1.27 -7.46 -1.57
CA LYS A 291 2.45 -7.76 -2.41
C LYS A 291 2.59 -6.78 -3.57
N LEU A 292 1.49 -6.50 -4.27
CA LEU A 292 1.46 -5.54 -5.38
C LEU A 292 1.83 -4.13 -4.92
N ALA A 293 1.21 -3.66 -3.83
CA ALA A 293 1.51 -2.36 -3.26
C ALA A 293 2.98 -2.26 -2.81
N ASP A 294 3.54 -3.31 -2.21
CA ASP A 294 4.93 -3.34 -1.75
C ASP A 294 5.94 -3.14 -2.89
N VAL A 295 5.68 -3.75 -4.06
CA VAL A 295 6.52 -3.56 -5.25
C VAL A 295 6.38 -2.15 -5.81
N ILE A 296 5.17 -1.59 -5.86
CA ILE A 296 4.96 -0.20 -6.31
C ILE A 296 5.68 0.79 -5.38
N VAL A 297 5.66 0.56 -4.07
CA VAL A 297 6.44 1.36 -3.09
C VAL A 297 7.93 1.23 -3.37
N SER A 298 8.41 0.01 -3.62
CA SER A 298 9.82 -0.25 -3.91
C SER A 298 10.27 0.45 -5.19
N CYS A 299 9.45 0.44 -6.25
CA CYS A 299 9.67 1.22 -7.47
C CYS A 299 9.76 2.73 -7.17
N SER A 300 8.85 3.26 -6.36
CA SER A 300 8.86 4.67 -5.98
C SER A 300 10.14 5.06 -5.23
N ILE A 301 10.55 4.28 -4.24
CA ILE A 301 11.72 4.58 -3.42
C ILE A 301 13.00 4.48 -4.26
N ALA A 302 13.11 3.45 -5.10
CA ALA A 302 14.27 3.28 -5.97
C ALA A 302 14.39 4.43 -6.97
N TYR A 303 13.28 4.79 -7.63
CA TYR A 303 13.23 5.92 -8.56
C TYR A 303 13.60 7.24 -7.88
N PHE A 304 13.04 7.51 -6.70
CA PHE A 304 13.34 8.71 -5.94
C PHE A 304 14.82 8.78 -5.56
N ASN A 305 15.40 7.69 -5.07
CA ASN A 305 16.81 7.66 -4.66
C ASN A 305 17.79 7.80 -5.82
N GLU A 306 17.45 7.28 -7.00
CA GLU A 306 18.29 7.40 -8.20
C GLU A 306 18.41 8.86 -8.67
N TYR A 307 17.30 9.60 -8.65
CA TYR A 307 17.23 10.92 -9.27
C TYR A 307 17.28 12.10 -8.30
N ARG A 308 17.00 11.92 -7.00
CA ARG A 308 16.88 13.03 -6.03
C ARG A 308 18.08 13.99 -5.99
N ASP A 309 19.27 13.47 -6.30
CA ASP A 309 20.55 14.20 -6.25
C ASP A 309 21.02 14.67 -7.64
N THR A 310 20.23 14.40 -8.69
CA THR A 310 20.50 14.73 -10.10
C THR A 310 19.74 15.99 -10.57
N ASP A 311 19.89 16.33 -11.86
CA ASP A 311 19.15 17.44 -12.49
C ASP A 311 17.69 17.06 -12.84
N HIS A 312 17.33 15.77 -12.78
CA HIS A 312 15.97 15.30 -12.99
C HIS A 312 15.23 15.28 -11.65
N ASP A 313 14.07 15.94 -11.58
CA ASP A 313 13.24 16.00 -10.36
C ASP A 313 12.28 14.80 -10.29
N PRO A 314 12.48 13.83 -9.36
CA PRO A 314 11.62 12.65 -9.27
C PRO A 314 10.38 12.83 -8.39
N GLY A 315 10.19 14.01 -7.79
CA GLY A 315 9.28 14.20 -6.65
C GLY A 315 7.82 13.85 -6.98
N ASP A 316 7.28 14.44 -8.05
CA ASP A 316 5.88 14.27 -8.43
C ASP A 316 5.57 12.82 -8.85
N GLU A 317 6.49 12.19 -9.56
CA GLU A 317 6.38 10.82 -10.08
C GLU A 317 6.47 9.77 -8.96
N ALA A 318 7.43 9.93 -8.05
CA ALA A 318 7.54 9.10 -6.85
C ALA A 318 6.29 9.26 -5.96
N LEU A 319 5.86 10.51 -5.72
CA LEU A 319 4.68 10.75 -4.89
C LEU A 319 3.41 10.12 -5.50
N ARG A 320 3.29 10.11 -6.82
CA ARG A 320 2.19 9.45 -7.53
C ARG A 320 2.16 7.95 -7.25
N LEU A 321 3.30 7.26 -7.34
CA LEU A 321 3.38 5.83 -7.06
C LEU A 321 3.05 5.51 -5.60
N LEU A 322 3.54 6.31 -4.64
CA LEU A 322 3.19 6.13 -3.22
C LEU A 322 1.68 6.28 -2.96
N LYS A 323 1.03 7.26 -3.60
CA LYS A 323 -0.43 7.44 -3.50
C LYS A 323 -1.20 6.27 -4.10
N ILE A 324 -0.73 5.74 -5.24
CA ILE A 324 -1.32 4.55 -5.86
C ILE A 324 -1.18 3.35 -4.92
N ALA A 325 0.03 3.09 -4.41
CA ALA A 325 0.27 1.99 -3.47
C ALA A 325 -0.60 2.12 -2.21
N ARG A 326 -0.77 3.34 -1.69
CA ARG A 326 -1.65 3.62 -0.54
C ARG A 326 -3.11 3.28 -0.81
N GLY A 327 -3.59 3.52 -2.02
CA GLY A 327 -4.96 3.20 -2.44
C GLY A 327 -5.21 1.69 -2.63
N ILE A 328 -4.15 0.92 -2.88
CA ILE A 328 -4.22 -0.54 -3.10
C ILE A 328 -4.05 -1.31 -1.78
N ALA A 329 -3.13 -0.86 -0.92
CA ALA A 329 -2.75 -1.55 0.30
C ALA A 329 -3.92 -1.73 1.26
N VAL A 330 -4.10 -2.95 1.76
CA VAL A 330 -5.13 -3.29 2.75
C VAL A 330 -4.50 -3.51 4.12
N GLY A 331 -3.38 -4.21 4.19
CA GLY A 331 -2.71 -4.53 5.46
C GLY A 331 -1.94 -3.37 6.08
N ASP A 332 -1.94 -3.35 7.42
CA ASP A 332 -1.35 -2.27 8.21
C ASP A 332 0.17 -2.16 8.02
N LYS A 333 0.88 -3.29 7.89
CA LYS A 333 2.33 -3.29 7.69
C LYS A 333 2.78 -2.52 6.44
N ILE A 334 2.09 -2.71 5.31
CA ILE A 334 2.42 -2.01 4.07
C ILE A 334 2.00 -0.54 4.18
N LYS A 335 0.86 -0.29 4.82
CA LYS A 335 0.39 1.06 5.10
C LYS A 335 1.40 1.87 5.94
N GLU A 336 1.94 1.28 7.01
CA GLU A 336 2.98 1.89 7.84
C GLU A 336 4.24 2.20 7.02
N ARG A 337 4.73 1.24 6.22
CA ARG A 337 5.89 1.46 5.32
C ARG A 337 5.65 2.63 4.35
N ILE A 338 4.44 2.78 3.83
CA ILE A 338 4.07 3.91 2.96
C ILE A 338 4.05 5.21 3.77
N ASP A 339 3.45 5.20 4.96
CA ASP A 339 3.31 6.37 5.82
C ASP A 339 4.66 6.85 6.36
N GLU A 340 5.68 6.00 6.45
CA GLU A 340 7.06 6.37 6.76
C GLU A 340 7.75 7.09 5.58
N GLY A 341 7.57 6.61 4.35
CA GLY A 341 8.23 7.18 3.16
C GLY A 341 7.54 8.40 2.57
N LEU A 342 6.22 8.51 2.72
CA LEU A 342 5.40 9.55 2.12
C LEU A 342 5.75 10.98 2.59
N PRO A 343 5.99 11.25 3.89
CA PRO A 343 6.41 12.56 4.35
C PRO A 343 7.72 13.04 3.70
N VAL A 344 8.69 12.15 3.50
CA VAL A 344 10.00 12.49 2.91
C VAL A 344 9.84 12.98 1.47
N VAL A 345 9.11 12.22 0.64
CA VAL A 345 8.87 12.60 -0.75
C VAL A 345 7.95 13.81 -0.84
N GLN A 346 6.98 13.93 0.08
CA GLN A 346 6.07 15.07 0.11
C GLN A 346 6.76 16.38 0.50
N GLU A 347 7.64 16.36 1.51
CA GLU A 347 8.50 17.50 1.87
C GLU A 347 9.40 17.87 0.68
N TYR A 348 9.98 16.88 0.00
CA TYR A 348 10.71 17.13 -1.24
C TYR A 348 9.83 17.80 -2.31
N VAL A 349 8.60 17.38 -2.56
CA VAL A 349 7.74 18.08 -3.54
C VAL A 349 7.41 19.51 -3.08
N VAL A 350 7.14 19.71 -1.78
CA VAL A 350 6.80 21.02 -1.20
C VAL A 350 7.97 22.00 -1.29
N ASP A 351 9.19 21.53 -1.05
CA ASP A 351 10.41 22.36 -1.08
C ASP A 351 10.89 22.70 -2.50
N LYS A 352 10.20 22.21 -3.54
CA LYS A 352 10.57 22.44 -4.95
C LYS A 352 10.82 23.90 -5.30
N PRO A 353 9.96 24.87 -4.93
CA PRO A 353 10.22 26.29 -5.23
C PRO A 353 11.53 26.81 -4.63
N GLN A 354 11.87 26.35 -3.43
CA GLN A 354 13.11 26.74 -2.75
C GLN A 354 14.32 26.04 -3.36
N ARG A 355 14.20 24.76 -3.74
CA ARG A 355 15.28 24.05 -4.46
C ARG A 355 15.55 24.68 -5.81
N ASP A 356 14.51 24.99 -6.58
CA ASP A 356 14.64 25.62 -7.90
C ASP A 356 15.28 27.00 -7.79
N LYS A 357 14.90 27.79 -6.77
CA LYS A 357 15.55 29.08 -6.45
C LYS A 357 17.06 28.92 -6.18
N LEU A 358 17.45 27.88 -5.44
CA LEU A 358 18.84 27.66 -5.01
C LEU A 358 19.67 26.82 -6.00
N LEU A 359 19.03 26.21 -7.01
CA LEU A 359 19.68 25.33 -7.99
C LEU A 359 20.83 26.03 -8.74
N PRO A 360 20.67 27.29 -9.23
CA PRO A 360 21.73 28.00 -9.95
C PRO A 360 23.00 28.22 -9.14
N VAL A 361 22.88 28.25 -7.80
CA VAL A 361 23.98 28.51 -6.87
C VAL A 361 24.41 27.28 -6.07
N LYS A 362 23.90 26.09 -6.43
CA LYS A 362 24.17 24.84 -5.72
C LYS A 362 25.66 24.55 -5.60
N LYS A 363 26.42 24.72 -6.69
CA LYS A 363 27.87 24.44 -6.73
C LYS A 363 28.65 25.35 -5.77
N GLU A 364 28.35 26.64 -5.77
CA GLU A 364 28.97 27.64 -4.89
C GLU A 364 28.63 27.35 -3.42
N ARG A 365 27.36 27.06 -3.14
CA ARG A 365 26.85 26.76 -1.79
C ARG A 365 27.50 25.49 -1.21
N ASP A 366 27.52 24.40 -1.98
CA ASP A 366 28.08 23.12 -1.55
C ASP A 366 29.59 23.24 -1.29
N PHE A 367 30.30 24.05 -2.09
CA PHE A 367 31.70 24.37 -1.83
C PHE A 367 31.90 25.10 -0.50
N ILE A 368 31.08 26.10 -0.19
CA ILE A 368 31.17 26.84 1.09
C ILE A 368 30.90 25.93 2.29
N TYR A 369 29.90 25.04 2.20
CA TYR A 369 29.68 24.03 3.24
C TYR A 369 30.88 23.10 3.42
N SER A 370 31.53 22.68 2.32
CA SER A 370 32.77 21.89 2.40
C SER A 370 33.90 22.64 3.09
N LEU A 371 34.02 23.95 2.87
CA LEU A 371 35.00 24.80 3.54
C LEU A 371 34.70 24.95 5.03
N LEU A 372 33.44 25.19 5.40
CA LEU A 372 33.01 25.26 6.80
C LEU A 372 33.30 23.96 7.56
N ASN A 373 33.04 22.81 6.94
CA ASN A 373 33.35 21.51 7.54
C ASN A 373 34.86 21.31 7.74
N LYS A 374 35.69 21.68 6.75
CA LYS A 374 37.16 21.68 6.92
C LYS A 374 37.61 22.67 8.00
N ALA A 375 36.92 23.81 8.09
CA ALA A 375 37.20 24.84 9.08
C ALA A 375 36.90 24.40 10.52
N ASN A 376 36.01 23.42 10.71
CA ASN A 376 35.70 22.86 12.03
C ASN A 376 36.73 21.83 12.55
N ALA A 377 37.71 21.40 11.74
CA ALA A 377 38.75 20.47 12.20
C ALA A 377 39.58 21.05 13.36
N ALA A 378 39.91 20.24 14.37
CA ALA A 378 40.72 20.70 15.50
C ALA A 378 42.13 21.13 15.04
N VAL A 379 42.55 22.33 15.43
CA VAL A 379 43.91 22.85 15.20
C VAL A 379 44.43 23.47 16.50
N PRO A 380 45.76 23.58 16.68
CA PRO A 380 46.32 24.35 17.78
C PRO A 380 45.75 25.78 17.80
N SER A 381 45.44 26.30 18.99
CA SER A 381 44.82 27.63 19.12
C SER A 381 45.64 28.74 18.46
N SER A 382 46.97 28.59 18.38
CA SER A 382 47.87 29.51 17.68
C SER A 382 47.64 29.64 16.17
N GLN A 383 47.01 28.64 15.53
CA GLN A 383 46.74 28.61 14.09
C GLN A 383 45.32 29.11 13.73
N LEU A 384 44.46 29.36 14.73
CA LEU A 384 43.09 29.80 14.52
C LEU A 384 42.97 31.12 13.71
N PRO A 385 43.85 32.13 13.88
CA PRO A 385 43.76 33.35 13.07
C PRO A 385 44.00 33.11 11.58
N GLU A 386 44.99 32.29 11.23
CA GLU A 386 45.29 31.92 9.84
C GLU A 386 44.11 31.14 9.24
N LYS A 387 43.57 30.19 10.00
CA LYS A 387 42.40 29.40 9.60
C LYS A 387 41.15 30.26 9.37
N ALA A 388 40.91 31.24 10.23
CA ALA A 388 39.82 32.21 10.06
C ALA A 388 39.98 33.03 8.77
N GLY A 389 41.21 33.49 8.50
CA GLY A 389 41.54 34.18 7.25
C GLY A 389 41.30 33.32 6.01
N ALA A 390 41.80 32.08 6.03
CA ALA A 390 41.67 31.12 4.93
C ALA A 390 40.21 30.73 4.64
N LEU A 391 39.38 30.56 5.68
CA LEU A 391 37.94 30.31 5.55
C LEU A 391 37.27 31.45 4.78
N VAL A 392 37.52 32.70 5.19
CA VAL A 392 36.92 33.88 4.56
C VAL A 392 37.42 34.07 3.14
N GLU A 393 38.72 33.89 2.89
CA GLU A 393 39.31 34.02 1.55
C GLU A 393 38.77 32.97 0.58
N GLY A 394 38.61 31.73 1.03
CA GLY A 394 38.04 30.66 0.22
C GLY A 394 36.55 30.86 -0.05
N ALA A 395 35.79 31.34 0.95
CA ALA A 395 34.34 31.49 0.84
C ALA A 395 33.92 32.75 0.06
N LYS A 396 34.66 33.86 0.17
CA LYS A 396 34.30 35.16 -0.43
C LYS A 396 33.98 35.13 -1.93
N PRO A 397 34.81 34.54 -2.83
CA PRO A 397 34.50 34.53 -4.26
C PRO A 397 33.22 33.75 -4.56
N LYS A 398 32.92 32.70 -3.78
CA LYS A 398 31.69 31.91 -3.93
C LYS A 398 30.48 32.63 -3.36
N LEU A 399 30.60 33.29 -2.21
CA LEU A 399 29.56 34.14 -1.66
C LEU A 399 29.20 35.28 -2.62
N ASN A 400 30.18 35.94 -3.24
CA ASN A 400 29.91 36.99 -4.23
C ASN A 400 29.12 36.46 -5.43
N ALA A 401 29.55 35.32 -5.99
CA ALA A 401 28.82 34.68 -7.09
C ALA A 401 27.38 34.30 -6.70
N MET A 402 27.15 33.86 -5.46
CA MET A 402 25.80 33.62 -4.95
C MET A 402 24.99 34.92 -4.82
N GLY A 403 25.61 35.99 -4.29
CA GLY A 403 24.98 37.29 -4.13
C GLY A 403 24.63 37.96 -5.47
N ASP A 404 25.40 37.74 -6.52
CA ASP A 404 25.12 38.23 -7.88
C ASP A 404 23.89 37.54 -8.49
N VAL A 405 23.65 36.26 -8.15
CA VAL A 405 22.53 35.47 -8.67
C VAL A 405 21.26 35.64 -7.83
N LEU A 406 21.37 35.58 -6.50
CA LEU A 406 20.22 35.64 -5.58
C LEU A 406 19.87 37.09 -5.14
N GLY A 407 20.86 37.99 -5.15
CA GLY A 407 20.78 39.33 -4.59
C GLY A 407 21.43 39.43 -3.20
N SER A 408 22.12 40.54 -2.93
CA SER A 408 22.87 40.78 -1.67
C SER A 408 22.00 40.91 -0.41
N ARG A 409 20.68 41.03 -0.57
CA ARG A 409 19.71 41.06 0.53
C ARG A 409 18.89 39.77 0.66
N ASP A 410 19.17 38.78 -0.18
CA ASP A 410 18.45 37.52 -0.13
C ASP A 410 18.71 36.79 1.21
N PRO A 411 17.67 36.32 1.92
CA PRO A 411 17.84 35.67 3.22
C PRO A 411 18.72 34.42 3.18
N ASP A 412 18.67 33.62 2.10
CA ASP A 412 19.44 32.38 2.00
C ASP A 412 20.93 32.70 1.80
N TYR A 413 21.22 33.68 0.92
CA TYR A 413 22.57 34.23 0.75
C TYR A 413 23.13 34.78 2.07
N LEU A 414 22.38 35.68 2.73
CA LEU A 414 22.82 36.33 3.97
C LEU A 414 23.04 35.32 5.08
N SER A 415 22.20 34.29 5.19
CA SER A 415 22.35 33.24 6.20
C SER A 415 23.68 32.48 6.07
N LEU A 416 24.11 32.19 4.84
CA LEU A 416 25.38 31.50 4.59
C LEU A 416 26.59 32.42 4.79
N SER A 417 26.48 33.69 4.39
CA SER A 417 27.51 34.69 4.64
C SER A 417 27.70 34.97 6.13
N ASP A 418 26.59 35.03 6.89
CA ASP A 418 26.60 35.11 8.34
C ASP A 418 27.28 33.90 8.97
N LEU A 419 26.97 32.69 8.49
CA LEU A 419 27.58 31.45 9.01
C LEU A 419 29.11 31.46 8.85
N VAL A 420 29.62 31.88 7.67
CA VAL A 420 31.06 32.05 7.43
C VAL A 420 31.65 33.11 8.35
N SER A 421 30.98 34.27 8.45
CA SER A 421 31.42 35.38 9.28
C SER A 421 31.49 35.00 10.76
N SER A 422 30.46 34.39 11.30
CA SER A 422 30.37 33.97 12.71
C SER A 422 31.40 32.91 13.08
N ASN A 423 31.66 31.93 12.20
CA ASN A 423 32.70 30.93 12.44
C ASN A 423 34.10 31.57 12.47
N ALA A 424 34.40 32.46 11.51
CA ALA A 424 35.68 33.16 11.46
C ALA A 424 35.89 34.10 12.68
N ILE A 425 34.85 34.82 13.09
CA ILE A 425 34.85 35.63 14.33
C ILE A 425 35.12 34.73 15.53
N GLY A 426 34.44 33.59 15.62
CA GLY A 426 34.59 32.61 16.69
C GLY A 426 36.03 32.14 16.86
N MET A 427 36.70 31.79 15.76
CA MET A 427 38.11 31.40 15.74
C MET A 427 39.04 32.51 16.25
N CYS A 428 38.83 33.76 15.81
CA CYS A 428 39.61 34.89 16.29
C CYS A 428 39.40 35.16 17.79
N VAL A 429 38.16 35.07 18.28
CA VAL A 429 37.83 35.23 19.70
C VAL A 429 38.43 34.10 20.53
N GLU A 430 38.40 32.87 20.04
CA GLU A 430 39.00 31.72 20.72
C GLU A 430 40.52 31.86 20.85
N TYR A 431 41.21 32.31 19.78
CA TYR A 431 42.63 32.64 19.86
C TYR A 431 42.92 33.71 20.91
N LEU A 432 42.12 34.78 20.96
CA LEU A 432 42.29 35.84 21.95
C LEU A 432 42.14 35.32 23.37
N ASN A 433 41.10 34.51 23.63
CA ASN A 433 40.88 33.91 24.95
C ASN A 433 42.06 33.03 25.35
N TRP A 434 42.56 32.21 24.41
CA TRP A 434 43.75 31.38 24.64
C TRP A 434 44.99 32.21 24.99
N VAL A 435 45.26 33.32 24.27
CA VAL A 435 46.40 34.20 24.61
C VAL A 435 46.21 34.85 25.98
N VAL A 436 44.99 35.29 26.32
CA VAL A 436 44.70 35.87 27.63
C VAL A 436 44.95 34.86 28.75
N ASP A 437 44.49 33.62 28.58
CA ASP A 437 44.68 32.55 29.55
C ASP A 437 46.16 32.19 29.71
N ASP A 438 46.89 31.99 28.60
CA ASP A 438 48.33 31.71 28.61
C ASP A 438 49.13 32.86 29.25
N ALA A 439 48.81 34.11 28.92
CA ALA A 439 49.46 35.29 29.49
C ALA A 439 49.17 35.43 31.00
N ASN A 440 47.95 35.13 31.45
CA ASN A 440 47.61 35.15 32.88
C ASN A 440 48.37 34.08 33.67
N GLN A 441 48.58 32.90 33.08
CA GLN A 441 49.35 31.83 33.70
C GLN A 441 50.86 32.15 33.75
N ARG A 442 51.44 32.64 32.65
CA ARG A 442 52.88 32.91 32.55
C ARG A 442 53.31 34.21 33.24
N PHE A 443 52.43 35.20 33.30
CA PHE A 443 52.76 36.57 33.75
C PHE A 443 51.81 37.07 34.84
N SER A 444 51.49 36.24 35.84
CA SER A 444 50.53 36.53 36.91
C SER A 444 50.75 37.89 37.60
N ASN A 445 52.01 38.26 37.85
CA ASN A 445 52.39 39.50 38.52
C ASN A 445 52.95 40.59 37.58
N ASN A 446 52.93 40.38 36.26
CA ASN A 446 53.48 41.32 35.27
C ASN A 446 52.39 41.82 34.32
N GLU A 447 51.69 42.88 34.73
CA GLU A 447 50.61 43.49 33.96
C GLU A 447 51.08 44.01 32.60
N PHE A 448 52.30 44.55 32.52
CA PHE A 448 52.87 45.04 31.26
C PHE A 448 53.04 43.91 30.24
N ALA A 449 53.59 42.77 30.65
CA ALA A 449 53.76 41.60 29.78
C ALA A 449 52.41 41.06 29.27
N ARG A 450 51.38 41.03 30.13
CA ARG A 450 50.01 40.65 29.72
C ARG A 450 49.40 41.61 28.70
N ARG A 451 49.56 42.92 28.90
CA ARG A 451 49.12 43.94 27.94
C ARG A 451 49.85 43.80 26.59
N MET A 452 51.16 43.51 26.60
CA MET A 452 51.94 43.26 25.37
C MET A 452 51.45 42.01 24.62
N ALA A 453 51.23 40.91 25.33
CA ALA A 453 50.70 39.68 24.74
C ALA A 453 49.33 39.91 24.09
N MET A 454 48.43 40.67 24.75
CA MET A 454 47.14 41.05 24.19
C MET A 454 47.29 41.92 22.94
N GLN A 455 48.18 42.92 22.97
CA GLN A 455 48.42 43.80 21.81
C GLN A 455 48.97 43.02 20.60
N THR A 456 49.86 42.05 20.86
CA THR A 456 50.38 41.15 19.83
C THR A 456 49.26 40.30 19.25
N ALA A 457 48.41 39.72 20.10
CA ALA A 457 47.28 38.91 19.66
C ALA A 457 46.29 39.71 18.80
N ILE A 458 45.93 40.93 19.22
CA ILE A 458 45.09 41.86 18.46
C ILE A 458 45.73 42.16 17.09
N THR A 459 47.05 42.32 17.03
CA THR A 459 47.77 42.57 15.78
C THR A 459 47.70 41.35 14.85
N THR A 460 47.84 40.14 15.39
CA THR A 460 47.73 38.87 14.65
C THR A 460 46.35 38.68 14.03
N ILE A 461 45.27 38.95 14.77
CA ILE A 461 43.90 38.76 14.27
C ILE A 461 43.41 39.92 13.40
N LYS A 462 44.11 41.05 13.34
CA LYS A 462 43.68 42.25 12.59
C LYS A 462 43.40 41.95 11.12
N GLN A 463 44.28 41.20 10.46
CA GLN A 463 44.12 40.88 9.03
C GLN A 463 42.91 39.96 8.78
N PRO A 464 42.75 38.82 9.49
CA PRO A 464 41.50 38.05 9.45
C PRO A 464 40.24 38.88 9.73
N PHE A 465 40.26 39.76 10.75
CA PHE A 465 39.11 40.61 11.09
C PHE A 465 38.73 41.60 9.98
N LEU A 466 39.71 42.18 9.29
CA LEU A 466 39.45 43.05 8.13
C LEU A 466 38.82 42.27 6.97
N LYS A 467 39.28 41.03 6.73
CA LYS A 467 38.69 40.13 5.72
C LYS A 467 37.25 39.75 6.06
N ILE A 468 36.93 39.53 7.34
CA ILE A 468 35.54 39.28 7.79
C ILE A 468 34.67 40.52 7.52
N GLY A 469 35.18 41.71 7.82
CA GLY A 469 34.41 42.96 7.74
C GLY A 469 33.88 43.30 6.35
N VAL A 470 34.48 42.76 5.28
CA VAL A 470 34.06 42.98 3.89
C VAL A 470 33.01 42.00 3.38
N LEU A 471 32.64 40.97 4.16
CA LEU A 471 31.51 40.09 3.82
C LEU A 471 30.20 40.80 4.10
N ASP A 472 29.16 40.51 3.31
CA ASP A 472 27.80 40.93 3.63
C ASP A 472 27.29 40.17 4.87
N MET A 473 26.53 40.85 5.72
CA MET A 473 26.03 40.28 6.97
C MET A 473 24.63 40.80 7.25
N ALA A 474 23.80 39.98 7.87
CA ALA A 474 22.53 40.45 8.40
C ALA A 474 22.75 41.53 9.47
N PRO A 475 21.78 42.43 9.73
CA PRO A 475 21.95 43.54 10.67
C PRO A 475 22.42 43.12 12.07
N THR A 476 21.94 41.98 12.56
CA THR A 476 22.31 41.41 13.88
C THR A 476 23.77 40.97 13.90
N THR A 477 24.19 40.15 12.93
CA THR A 477 25.58 39.67 12.79
C THR A 477 26.54 40.84 12.56
N ARG A 478 26.14 41.83 11.77
CA ARG A 478 26.90 43.08 11.56
C ARG A 478 27.09 43.86 12.85
N SER A 479 26.04 44.00 13.67
CA SER A 479 26.13 44.69 14.96
C SER A 479 27.10 43.97 15.89
N ASN A 480 26.96 42.64 16.02
CA ASN A 480 27.86 41.83 16.86
C ASN A 480 29.33 41.96 16.41
N PHE A 481 29.59 41.90 15.10
CA PHE A 481 30.92 42.11 14.54
C PHE A 481 31.47 43.49 14.89
N ARG A 482 30.66 44.55 14.76
CA ARG A 482 31.06 45.92 15.10
C ARG A 482 31.39 46.06 16.58
N ASP A 483 30.57 45.51 17.46
CA ASP A 483 30.76 45.58 18.91
C ASP A 483 32.05 44.87 19.34
N ILE A 484 32.34 43.71 18.75
CA ILE A 484 33.59 42.98 19.00
C ILE A 484 34.78 43.79 18.46
N ARG A 485 34.68 44.33 17.25
CA ARG A 485 35.73 45.14 16.64
C ARG A 485 36.04 46.40 17.47
N GLU A 486 35.02 47.03 18.04
CA GLU A 486 35.15 48.20 18.92
C GLU A 486 35.83 47.83 20.24
N LYS A 487 35.38 46.75 20.90
CA LYS A 487 35.99 46.24 22.14
C LYS A 487 37.47 45.86 21.98
N LEU A 488 37.88 45.44 20.78
CA LEU A 488 39.26 45.12 20.46
C LEU A 488 40.12 46.34 20.10
N GLY A 489 39.58 47.55 20.15
CA GLY A 489 40.33 48.79 19.90
C GLY A 489 40.83 48.92 18.45
N MET A 490 40.22 48.23 17.49
CA MET A 490 40.67 48.17 16.10
C MET A 490 40.18 49.34 15.22
N MET A 491 39.96 50.52 15.81
CA MET A 491 39.55 51.75 15.11
C MET A 491 40.59 52.87 15.25
N THR A 492 40.90 53.50 14.12
CA THR A 492 41.41 54.88 14.03
C THR A 492 40.40 55.84 14.64
N GLN A 493 40.91 56.81 15.42
CA GLN A 493 40.22 57.76 16.31
C GLN A 493 38.77 58.16 15.92
N SER A 494 37.84 57.98 16.86
CA SER A 494 36.86 58.99 17.29
C SER A 494 36.14 58.50 18.57
N ARG A 495 35.87 59.41 19.50
CA ARG A 495 35.45 59.18 20.89
C ARG A 495 33.92 59.20 21.07
N THR A 496 33.50 58.68 22.24
CA THR A 496 32.19 58.79 22.97
C THR A 496 31.02 57.96 22.43
N THR A 497 30.21 57.21 23.20
CA THR A 497 29.98 57.06 24.66
C THR A 497 29.26 55.72 24.91
N SER A 498 29.45 55.15 26.09
CA SER A 498 28.85 53.90 26.60
C SER A 498 27.31 53.85 26.56
N SER A 499 26.77 52.71 26.14
CA SER A 499 25.50 52.17 26.66
C SER A 499 25.56 50.64 26.72
N SER A 500 25.41 50.09 27.92
CA SER A 500 25.24 48.66 28.19
C SER A 500 23.85 48.20 27.74
N THR A 501 23.77 47.12 26.96
CA THR A 501 22.53 46.36 26.73
C THR A 501 22.71 44.89 27.14
N SER A 502 21.77 44.47 27.98
CA SER A 502 21.65 43.22 28.75
C SER A 502 21.40 41.96 27.91
N SER A 503 22.00 40.83 28.28
CA SER A 503 21.84 39.50 27.67
C SER A 503 20.61 38.73 28.21
N GLY A 504 19.56 38.55 27.38
CA GLY A 504 18.30 37.90 27.77
C GLY A 504 18.11 36.43 27.35
N CYS A 505 17.42 35.61 28.15
CA CYS A 505 17.14 34.19 27.85
C CYS A 505 16.02 34.00 26.79
N TYR A 506 16.40 33.76 25.53
CA TYR A 506 15.51 33.71 24.37
C TYR A 506 14.36 32.67 24.46
N ILE A 507 14.64 31.41 24.80
CA ILE A 507 13.60 30.35 24.85
C ILE A 507 12.64 30.56 26.02
N ALA A 508 13.14 31.01 27.18
CA ALA A 508 12.31 31.22 28.36
C ALA A 508 11.34 32.41 28.16
N THR A 509 11.83 33.51 27.58
CA THR A 509 11.00 34.68 27.25
C THR A 509 9.94 34.35 26.17
N MET A 510 10.26 33.50 25.19
CA MET A 510 9.27 33.02 24.22
C MET A 510 8.12 32.23 24.88
N VAL A 511 8.44 31.39 25.87
CA VAL A 511 7.48 30.48 26.52
C VAL A 511 6.59 31.20 27.54
N TYR A 512 7.18 32.04 28.39
CA TYR A 512 6.49 32.74 29.48
C TYR A 512 5.93 34.12 29.08
N GLY A 513 6.32 34.65 27.91
CA GLY A 513 5.72 35.83 27.30
C GLY A 513 6.34 37.16 27.72
N GLU A 514 6.89 37.26 28.92
CA GLU A 514 7.48 38.50 29.44
C GLU A 514 8.90 38.29 29.96
N TYR A 515 9.70 39.36 29.89
CA TYR A 515 11.09 39.35 30.33
C TYR A 515 11.19 39.20 31.85
N ASP A 516 10.27 39.77 32.62
CA ASP A 516 10.30 39.78 34.09
C ASP A 516 9.37 38.74 34.73
N ALA A 517 8.93 37.75 33.96
CA ALA A 517 8.14 36.64 34.50
C ALA A 517 8.92 35.92 35.61
N PRO A 518 8.29 35.59 36.76
CA PRO A 518 8.97 35.00 37.92
C PRO A 518 9.80 33.76 37.56
N GLN A 519 9.28 32.91 36.68
CA GLN A 519 9.93 31.68 36.21
C GLN A 519 11.20 31.97 35.39
N VAL A 520 11.23 33.09 34.65
CA VAL A 520 12.39 33.50 33.85
C VAL A 520 13.49 34.05 34.76
N LEU A 521 13.12 34.73 35.84
CA LEU A 521 14.06 35.25 36.84
C LEU A 521 14.78 34.11 37.57
N VAL A 522 14.07 33.04 37.95
CA VAL A 522 14.67 31.84 38.56
C VAL A 522 15.72 31.21 37.63
N LEU A 523 15.41 31.06 36.34
CA LEU A 523 16.34 30.48 35.36
C LEU A 523 17.55 31.39 35.09
N ARG A 524 17.39 32.72 35.16
CA ARG A 524 18.52 33.67 35.05
C ARG A 524 19.43 33.60 36.25
N LYS A 525 18.86 33.55 37.46
CA LYS A 525 19.63 33.42 38.69
C LYS A 525 20.48 32.13 38.66
N TYR A 526 19.89 31.01 38.27
CA TYR A 526 20.63 29.75 38.09
C TYR A 526 21.74 29.83 37.02
N ARG A 527 21.47 30.49 35.88
CA ARG A 527 22.49 30.77 34.86
C ARG A 527 23.66 31.54 35.45
N ASP A 528 23.38 32.63 36.15
CA ASP A 528 24.39 33.58 36.58
C ASP A 528 25.20 33.10 37.78
N GLU A 529 24.56 32.44 38.74
CA GLU A 529 25.19 31.99 39.98
C GLU A 529 25.82 30.59 39.85
N VAL A 530 25.22 29.69 39.06
CA VAL A 530 25.62 28.28 38.98
C VAL A 530 26.26 27.91 37.63
N LEU A 531 25.65 28.28 36.51
CA LEU A 531 26.21 27.89 35.20
C LEU A 531 27.44 28.73 34.82
N LEU A 532 27.42 30.04 35.05
CA LEU A 532 28.56 30.91 34.73
C LEU A 532 29.75 30.72 35.67
N SER A 533 29.54 30.20 36.88
CA SER A 533 30.62 29.91 37.84
C SER A 533 31.42 28.65 37.50
N SER A 534 30.93 27.79 36.58
CA SER A 534 31.63 26.59 36.11
C SER A 534 32.03 26.66 34.63
N ILE A 535 33.12 25.98 34.27
CA ILE A 535 33.64 25.97 32.89
C ILE A 535 32.66 25.26 31.94
N ILE A 536 32.07 24.15 32.38
CA ILE A 536 31.06 23.41 31.62
C ILE A 536 29.77 24.23 31.48
N GLY A 537 29.32 24.89 32.55
CA GLY A 537 28.13 25.73 32.49
C GLY A 537 28.31 26.94 31.56
N ARG A 538 29.49 27.56 31.50
CA ARG A 538 29.82 28.60 30.51
C ARG A 538 29.71 28.11 29.07
N PHE A 539 30.13 26.87 28.80
CA PHE A 539 29.98 26.27 27.47
C PHE A 539 28.50 26.03 27.11
N VAL A 540 27.72 25.51 28.05
CA VAL A 540 26.26 25.30 27.87
C VAL A 540 25.55 26.63 27.62
N VAL A 541 25.90 27.68 28.36
CA VAL A 541 25.34 29.02 28.16
C VAL A 541 25.72 29.57 26.78
N LYS A 542 26.99 29.46 26.37
CA LYS A 542 27.45 29.90 25.04
C LYS A 542 26.71 29.18 23.91
N TYR A 543 26.55 27.86 24.02
CA TYR A 543 25.80 27.05 23.04
C TYR A 543 24.32 27.42 23.02
N TYR A 544 23.71 27.60 24.19
CA TYR A 544 22.33 28.07 24.33
C TYR A 544 22.12 29.42 23.61
N TYR A 545 22.99 30.41 23.83
CA TYR A 545 22.88 31.72 23.20
C TYR A 545 23.14 31.70 21.69
N HIS A 546 23.87 30.71 21.20
CA HIS A 546 24.13 30.52 19.78
C HIS A 546 22.91 29.93 19.03
N ILE A 547 22.21 28.99 19.64
CA ILE A 547 21.12 28.23 18.96
C ILE A 547 19.74 28.77 19.28
N SER A 548 19.55 29.33 20.48
CA SER A 548 18.24 29.75 20.96
C SER A 548 17.53 30.80 20.10
N PRO A 549 18.19 31.81 19.48
CA PRO A 549 17.49 32.78 18.63
C PRO A 549 16.89 32.14 17.37
N TRP A 550 17.68 31.30 16.68
CA TRP A 550 17.24 30.55 15.50
C TRP A 550 16.10 29.58 15.83
N PHE A 551 16.23 28.85 16.94
CA PHE A 551 15.21 27.92 17.41
C PHE A 551 13.89 28.64 17.71
N VAL A 552 13.94 29.77 18.43
CA VAL A 552 12.76 30.59 18.77
C VAL A 552 12.08 31.14 17.52
N GLU A 553 12.86 31.62 16.55
CA GLU A 553 12.30 32.20 15.32
C GLU A 553 11.54 31.17 14.48
N LYS A 554 12.05 29.94 14.39
CA LYS A 554 11.39 28.83 13.67
C LYS A 554 10.22 28.21 14.44
N THR A 555 10.16 28.36 15.76
CA THR A 555 9.17 27.66 16.61
C THR A 555 8.08 28.56 17.20
N LYS A 556 8.21 29.89 17.12
CA LYS A 556 7.29 30.87 17.74
C LYS A 556 5.80 30.73 17.35
N ASN A 557 5.50 30.19 16.17
CA ASN A 557 4.13 30.03 15.66
C ASN A 557 3.55 28.62 15.89
N MET A 558 4.31 27.70 16.51
CA MET A 558 3.87 26.33 16.80
C MET A 558 3.28 26.23 18.21
N GLY A 559 1.96 26.43 18.35
CA GLY A 559 1.28 26.48 19.66
C GLY A 559 1.46 25.22 20.52
N SER A 560 1.44 24.03 19.91
CA SER A 560 1.62 22.74 20.60
C SER A 560 3.02 22.59 21.19
N LEU A 561 4.05 23.06 20.49
CA LEU A 561 5.44 23.01 20.94
C LEU A 561 5.70 23.97 22.11
N LYS A 562 5.05 25.13 22.10
CA LYS A 562 5.11 26.09 23.22
C LYS A 562 4.55 25.49 24.52
N LEU A 563 3.49 24.69 24.45
CA LEU A 563 2.91 24.00 25.61
C LEU A 563 3.84 22.89 26.15
N ILE A 564 4.49 22.13 25.27
CA ILE A 564 5.47 21.11 25.64
C ILE A 564 6.68 21.76 26.35
N LEU A 565 7.25 22.82 25.75
CA LEU A 565 8.37 23.56 26.34
C LEU A 565 7.99 24.21 27.67
N ARG A 566 6.76 24.72 27.81
CA ARG A 566 6.25 25.27 29.08
C ARG A 566 6.18 24.22 30.18
N ASN A 567 5.73 23.01 29.87
CA ASN A 567 5.70 21.92 30.86
C ASN A 567 7.10 21.48 31.29
N ILE A 568 8.05 21.41 30.35
CA ILE A 568 9.45 21.06 30.66
C ILE A 568 10.09 22.14 31.53
N LEU A 569 9.94 23.41 31.14
CA LEU A 569 10.50 24.53 31.91
C LEU A 569 9.85 24.68 33.29
N ASN A 570 8.53 24.45 33.42
CA ASN A 570 7.87 24.48 34.73
C ASN A 570 8.39 23.40 35.69
N ARG A 571 8.68 22.18 35.19
CA ARG A 571 9.29 21.12 36.01
C ARG A 571 10.70 21.50 36.45
N LEU A 572 11.47 22.11 35.56
CA LEU A 572 12.82 22.58 35.85
C LEU A 572 12.80 23.73 36.88
N VAL A 573 11.91 24.71 36.71
CA VAL A 573 11.75 25.82 37.65
C VAL A 573 11.34 25.31 39.03
N LYS A 574 10.35 24.42 39.12
CA LYS A 574 9.95 23.82 40.40
C LYS A 574 11.09 23.07 41.08
N TYR A 575 11.86 22.29 40.32
CA TYR A 575 13.05 21.61 40.84
C TYR A 575 14.11 22.59 41.40
N LEU A 576 14.34 23.71 40.69
CA LEU A 576 15.29 24.75 41.11
C LEU A 576 14.79 25.58 42.29
N GLU A 577 13.49 25.76 42.45
CA GLU A 577 12.89 26.41 43.63
C GLU A 577 13.03 25.51 44.86
N ASP A 578 12.72 24.21 44.73
CA ASP A 578 12.82 23.23 45.82
C ASP A 578 14.27 22.99 46.33
N HIS A 579 15.29 23.26 45.51
CA HIS A 579 16.72 23.03 45.84
C HIS A 579 17.52 24.31 46.14
N ASN A 580 16.93 25.51 46.03
CA ASN A 580 17.56 26.78 46.41
C ASN A 580 17.16 27.25 47.83
N GLU A 581 16.29 26.51 48.53
CA GLU A 581 15.94 26.73 49.95
C GLU A 581 16.73 25.82 50.93
N SER A 582 17.81 25.17 50.48
CA SER A 582 18.67 24.29 51.31
C SER A 582 20.02 24.90 51.64
#